data_AF-A0A2D9RMX2-F1
#
_entry.id   AF-A0A2D9RMX2-F1
#
_cell.length_a   1.000
_cell.length_b   1.000
_cell.length_c   1.000
_cell.angle_alpha   90.00
_cell.angle_beta   90.00
_cell.angle_gamma   90.00
#
_symmetry.space_group_name_H-M   'P 1'
#
loop_
_entity.id
_entity.type
_entity.pdbx_description
1 polymer ?
#
loop_
_entity_poly.entity_id
_entity_poly.type
_entity_poly.pdbx_seq_one_letter_code
_entity_poly.pdbx_strand_id
1 'polypeptide(L)' 'MADGFNPQEMIKRFQERADAVKKRNLPAVGGEERRLFIEQAERDFMDFSIIADASVTMDDGILTMTIDLRPPES' A
#
# COMPACT_ATOMS: atom_id res chain seq x y z
N MET A 1 1.67 -23.85 -0.13
CA MET A 1 1.47 -22.38 -0.06
C MET A 1 1.52 -21.71 -1.43
N ALA A 2 2.21 -22.27 -2.44
CA ALA A 2 2.20 -21.75 -3.81
C ALA A 2 0.87 -21.98 -4.56
N ASP A 3 0.14 -23.07 -4.25
CA ASP A 3 -1.18 -23.30 -4.85
C ASP A 3 -2.18 -22.25 -4.36
N GLY A 4 -2.56 -21.33 -5.25
CA GLY A 4 -3.62 -20.34 -5.06
C GLY A 4 -3.15 -18.92 -4.71
N PHE A 5 -1.85 -18.66 -4.57
CA PHE A 5 -1.37 -17.28 -4.40
C PHE A 5 -1.22 -16.59 -5.75
N ASN A 6 -2.00 -15.53 -5.98
CA ASN A 6 -1.88 -14.66 -7.15
C ASN A 6 -1.25 -13.30 -6.73
N PRO A 7 0.00 -13.01 -7.14
CA PRO A 7 0.66 -11.74 -6.84
C PRO A 7 -0.11 -10.53 -7.38
N GLN A 8 -0.76 -10.66 -8.53
CA GLN A 8 -1.50 -9.56 -9.14
C GLN A 8 -2.76 -9.20 -8.34
N GLU A 9 -3.45 -10.20 -7.79
CA GLU A 9 -4.56 -9.97 -6.87
C GLU A 9 -4.09 -9.35 -5.55
N MET A 10 -2.88 -9.70 -5.09
CA MET A 10 -2.28 -9.03 -3.94
C MET A 10 -2.08 -7.54 -4.21
N ILE A 11 -1.46 -7.18 -5.34
CA ILE A 11 -1.27 -5.78 -5.75
C ILE A 11 -2.62 -5.04 -5.78
N LYS A 12 -3.64 -5.63 -6.39
CA LYS A 12 -5.00 -5.04 -6.42
C LYS A 12 -5.55 -4.77 -5.02
N ARG A 13 -5.41 -5.71 -4.08
CA ARG A 13 -5.85 -5.51 -2.69
C ARG A 13 -5.09 -4.35 -2.00
N PHE A 14 -3.82 -4.12 -2.33
CA PHE A 14 -3.06 -2.99 -1.79
C PHE A 14 -3.46 -1.65 -2.42
N GLN A 15 -3.78 -1.63 -3.72
CA GLN A 15 -4.39 -0.46 -4.37
C GLN A 15 -5.72 -0.08 -3.69
N GLU A 16 -6.59 -1.06 -3.46
CA GLU A 16 -7.88 -0.85 -2.77
C GLU A 16 -7.68 -0.32 -1.34
N ARG A 17 -6.67 -0.80 -0.61
CA ARG A 17 -6.34 -0.31 0.74
C ARG A 17 -5.83 1.13 0.72
N ALA A 18 -4.93 1.48 -0.20
CA ALA A 18 -4.46 2.86 -0.35
C ALA A 18 -5.62 3.83 -0.63
N ASP A 19 -6.55 3.43 -1.51
CA ASP A 19 -7.75 4.22 -1.79
C ASP A 19 -8.71 4.30 -0.59
N ALA A 20 -8.83 3.24 0.19
CA ALA A 20 -9.66 3.22 1.40
C ALA A 20 -9.13 4.18 2.47
N VAL A 21 -7.80 4.32 2.62
CA VAL A 21 -7.19 5.27 3.56
C VAL A 21 -7.57 6.71 3.21
N LYS A 22 -7.52 7.08 1.92
CA LYS A 22 -7.95 8.41 1.45
C LYS A 22 -9.42 8.72 1.73
N LYS A 23 -10.29 7.70 1.71
CA LYS A 23 -11.74 7.83 1.90
C LYS A 23 -12.18 7.72 3.36
N ARG A 24 -11.25 7.42 4.27
CA ARG A 24 -11.56 7.17 5.69
C ARG A 24 -11.97 8.49 6.37
N ASN A 25 -13.14 8.48 6.99
CA ASN A 25 -13.53 9.59 7.86
C ASN A 25 -12.69 9.59 9.13
N LEU A 26 -12.20 10.76 9.53
CA LEU A 26 -11.50 10.91 10.80
C LEU A 26 -12.46 10.67 11.97
N PRO A 27 -12.06 9.89 12.99
CA PRO A 27 -12.87 9.73 14.19
C PRO A 27 -13.08 11.09 14.89
N ALA A 28 -14.18 11.21 15.64
CA ALA A 28 -14.55 12.43 16.36
C ALA A 28 -13.69 12.63 17.62
N VAL A 29 -12.38 12.72 17.43
CA VAL A 29 -11.35 12.93 18.47
C VAL A 29 -10.73 14.32 18.32
N GLY A 30 -10.29 14.90 19.44
CA GLY A 30 -9.71 16.24 19.49
C GLY A 30 -8.21 16.25 19.74
N GLY A 31 -7.57 17.41 19.53
CA GLY A 31 -6.21 17.66 19.97
C GLY A 31 -5.16 16.68 19.44
N GLU A 32 -4.33 16.16 20.34
CA GLU A 32 -3.21 15.26 20.04
C GLU A 32 -3.64 13.93 19.43
N GLU A 33 -4.73 13.35 19.92
CA GLU A 33 -5.25 12.08 19.40
C GLU A 33 -5.63 12.18 17.93
N ARG A 34 -6.25 13.31 17.53
CA ARG A 34 -6.56 13.58 16.12
C ARG A 34 -5.31 13.64 15.24
N ARG A 35 -4.21 14.21 15.75
CA ARG A 35 -2.93 14.27 15.02
C ARG A 35 -2.36 12.88 14.80
N LEU A 36 -2.38 12.03 15.83
CA LEU A 36 -1.90 10.65 15.74
C LEU A 36 -2.67 9.83 14.69
N PHE A 37 -3.99 10.00 14.59
CA PHE A 37 -4.78 9.34 13.54
C PHE A 37 -4.40 9.80 12.12
N ILE A 38 -4.06 11.08 11.95
CA ILE A 38 -3.61 11.61 10.64
C ILE A 38 -2.25 11.04 10.30
N GLU A 39 -1.28 11.11 11.22
CA GLU A 39 0.07 10.56 11.00
C GLU A 39 0.03 9.06 10.70
N GLN A 40 -0.83 8.31 11.39
CA GLN A 40 -1.05 6.90 11.09
C GLN A 40 -1.63 6.71 9.69
N ALA A 41 -2.66 7.46 9.31
CA ALA A 41 -3.25 7.36 7.98
C ALA A 41 -2.24 7.72 6.87
N GLU A 42 -1.37 8.70 7.09
CA GLU A 42 -0.31 9.06 6.14
C GLU A 42 0.70 7.92 5.95
N ARG A 43 1.13 7.27 7.04
CA ARG A 43 2.02 6.11 7.00
C ARG A 43 1.36 4.92 6.31
N ASP A 44 0.13 4.59 6.70
CA ASP A 44 -0.65 3.49 6.09
C ASP A 44 -0.81 3.73 4.59
N PHE A 45 -1.15 4.96 4.19
CA PHE A 45 -1.27 5.31 2.78
C PHE A 45 0.04 5.14 2.03
N MET A 46 1.16 5.63 2.58
CA MET A 46 2.48 5.50 1.97
C MET A 46 2.87 4.03 1.80
N ASP A 47 2.76 3.23 2.85
CA ASP A 47 3.12 1.81 2.82
C ASP A 47 2.28 1.03 1.82
N PHE A 48 0.96 1.26 1.79
CA PHE A 48 0.10 0.61 0.81
C PHE A 48 0.40 1.05 -0.62
N SER A 49 0.72 2.33 -0.82
CA SER A 49 1.04 2.86 -2.15
C SER A 49 2.34 2.28 -2.71
N ILE A 50 3.37 2.10 -1.86
CA ILE A 50 4.64 1.47 -2.25
C ILE A 50 4.40 0.06 -2.79
N ILE A 51 3.63 -0.75 -2.07
CA ILE A 51 3.33 -2.12 -2.49
C ILE A 51 2.38 -2.14 -3.71
N ALA A 52 1.42 -1.21 -3.76
CA ALA A 52 0.46 -1.09 -4.85
C ALA A 52 1.09 -0.72 -6.20
N ASP A 53 2.23 -0.04 -6.18
CA ASP A 53 2.99 0.39 -7.37
C ASP A 53 4.09 -0.61 -7.78
N ALA A 54 4.34 -1.63 -6.95
CA ALA A 54 5.38 -2.61 -7.23
C ALA A 54 5.07 -3.45 -8.47
N SER A 55 6.08 -3.66 -9.32
CA SER A 55 6.09 -4.71 -10.33
C SER A 55 6.39 -6.05 -9.67
N VAL A 56 5.62 -7.09 -9.99
CA VAL A 56 5.72 -8.41 -9.34
C VAL A 56 6.03 -9.52 -10.33
N THR A 57 6.92 -10.42 -9.95
CA THR A 57 7.20 -11.67 -10.67
C THR A 57 7.22 -12.83 -9.68
N MET A 58 6.75 -14.00 -10.13
CA MET A 58 6.79 -15.25 -9.37
C MET A 58 7.55 -16.27 -10.20
N ASP A 59 8.69 -16.74 -9.70
CA ASP A 59 9.56 -17.69 -10.37
C ASP A 59 10.06 -18.73 -9.36
N ASP A 60 9.91 -20.02 -9.67
CA ASP A 60 10.29 -21.14 -8.79
C ASP A 60 9.83 -21.01 -7.31
N GLY A 61 8.65 -20.41 -7.11
CA GLY A 61 8.07 -20.19 -5.77
C GLY A 61 8.63 -18.97 -5.02
N ILE A 62 9.43 -18.14 -5.68
CA ILE A 62 10.00 -16.90 -5.17
C ILE A 62 9.22 -15.72 -5.75
N LEU A 63 8.60 -14.92 -4.86
CA LEU A 63 8.02 -13.63 -5.21
C LEU A 63 9.10 -12.55 -5.20
N THR A 64 9.32 -11.91 -6.34
CA THR A 64 10.12 -10.68 -6.42
C THR A 64 9.20 -9.49 -6.62
N MET A 65 9.43 -8.44 -5.82
CA MET A 65 8.73 -7.16 -5.93
C MET A 65 9.76 -6.06 -6.23
N THR A 66 9.55 -5.34 -7.31
CA THR A 66 10.44 -4.26 -7.75
C THR A 66 9.67 -2.95 -7.74
N ILE A 67 10.22 -1.95 -7.06
CA ILE A 67 9.67 -0.60 -6.99
C ILE A 67 10.72 0.33 -7.59
N ASP A 68 10.33 1.11 -8.59
CA ASP A 68 11.22 2.11 -9.19
C ASP A 68 11.13 3.42 -8.39
N LEU A 69 12.22 3.78 -7.73
CA LEU A 69 12.31 5.01 -6.93
C LEU A 69 13.09 6.12 -7.63
N ARG A 70 13.43 5.93 -8.91
CA ARG A 70 14.10 6.97 -9.71
C ARG A 70 13.12 8.13 -9.95
N PRO A 71 13.62 9.37 -10.06
CA PRO A 71 12.77 10.50 -10.42
C PRO A 71 12.15 10.28 -11.81
N PRO A 72 10.92 10.80 -12.05
CA PRO A 72 10.32 10.73 -13.38
C PRO A 72 11.21 11.45 -14.40
N GLU A 73 11.28 10.93 -15.62
CA GLU A 73 11.98 11.61 -16.71
C GLU A 73 11.29 12.95 -17.00
N SER A 74 12.08 14.04 -17.01
CA SER A 74 11.63 15.42 -17.23
C SER A 74 11.18 15.69 -18.65
#